data_AF-A0A061A7W7-F1
#
_entry.id   AF-A0A061A7W7-F1
#
_cell.length_a   1.000
_cell.length_b   1.000
_cell.length_c   1.000
_cell.angle_alpha   90.00
_cell.angle_beta   90.00
_cell.angle_gamma   90.00
#
_symmetry.space_group_name_H-M   'P 1'
#
loop_
_entity.id
_entity.type
_entity.pdbx_description
1 polymer ?
#
loop_
_entity_poly.entity_id
_entity_poly.type
_entity_poly.pdbx_seq_one_letter_code
_entity_poly.pdbx_strand_id
1 'polypeptide(L)'
;MTADAGTAHTLQIVNDPTYRARLFADPKRVLCEESGYRPREDFAVEVVEERDDTIVILLPARPRDGEDFEGRLAETSQRVHDVLFSSGVGGFFIPDDRLKWILRGIRSSWAARAEGR
;
A
#
# COMPACT_ATOMS: atom_id res chain seq x y z
N MET A 1 -4.52 -21.16 18.82
CA MET A 1 -3.92 -20.56 17.61
C MET A 1 -3.44 -19.18 18.00
N THR A 2 -2.13 -19.00 18.16
CA THR A 2 -1.53 -17.69 18.39
C THR A 2 -1.67 -16.90 17.08
N ALA A 3 -2.32 -15.74 17.13
CA ALA A 3 -2.35 -14.84 15.97
C ALA A 3 -0.91 -14.54 15.54
N ASP A 4 -0.64 -14.54 14.24
CA ASP A 4 0.64 -14.03 13.74
C ASP A 4 0.79 -12.54 14.13
N ALA A 5 2.02 -12.03 14.13
CA ALA A 5 2.31 -10.68 14.59
C ALA A 5 1.52 -9.60 13.82
N GLY A 6 1.22 -9.82 12.54
CA GLY A 6 0.41 -8.91 11.74
C GLY A 6 -1.05 -8.91 12.19
N THR A 7 -1.64 -10.09 12.37
CA THR A 7 -3.01 -10.21 12.90
C THR A 7 -3.16 -9.59 14.29
N ALA A 8 -2.19 -9.80 15.18
CA ALA A 8 -2.21 -9.20 16.53
C ALA A 8 -2.13 -7.67 16.48
N HIS A 9 -1.29 -7.11 15.62
CA HIS A 9 -1.16 -5.67 15.43
C HIS A 9 -2.45 -5.04 14.86
N THR A 10 -3.08 -5.68 13.87
CA THR A 10 -4.38 -5.24 13.34
C THR A 10 -5.45 -5.23 14.42
N LEU A 11 -5.52 -6.27 15.26
CA LEU A 11 -6.45 -6.33 16.38
C LEU A 11 -6.20 -5.20 17.41
N GLN A 12 -4.94 -4.82 17.63
CA GLN A 12 -4.59 -3.69 18.50
C GLN A 12 -5.08 -2.36 17.92
N ILE A 13 -4.88 -2.11 16.62
CA ILE A 13 -5.39 -0.90 15.93
C ILE A 13 -6.92 -0.82 16.05
N VAL A 14 -7.61 -1.94 15.86
CA VAL A 14 -9.08 -1.99 15.85
C VAL A 14 -9.67 -1.81 17.26
N ASN A 15 -9.08 -2.46 18.27
CA ASN A 15 -9.68 -2.55 19.59
C ASN A 15 -9.14 -1.52 20.61
N ASP A 16 -7.98 -0.90 20.37
CA ASP A 16 -7.41 0.12 21.24
C ASP A 16 -7.50 1.52 20.59
N PRO A 17 -8.52 2.34 20.92
CA PRO A 17 -8.69 3.66 20.35
C PRO A 17 -7.59 4.64 20.75
N THR A 18 -6.93 4.44 21.90
CA THR A 18 -5.82 5.30 22.36
C THR A 18 -4.57 5.01 21.52
N TYR A 19 -4.29 3.74 21.31
CA TYR A 19 -3.23 3.31 20.41
C TYR A 19 -3.47 3.81 18.99
N ARG A 20 -4.70 3.65 18.46
CA ARG A 20 -5.07 4.17 17.14
C ARG A 20 -4.86 5.69 17.05
N ALA A 21 -5.29 6.46 18.05
CA ALA A 21 -5.09 7.91 18.05
C ALA A 21 -3.59 8.28 18.04
N ARG A 22 -2.75 7.56 18.78
CA ARG A 22 -1.28 7.75 18.74
C ARG A 22 -0.70 7.43 17.37
N LEU A 23 -1.12 6.32 16.77
CA LEU A 23 -0.65 5.88 15.45
C LEU A 23 -1.00 6.91 14.37
N PHE A 24 -2.22 7.48 14.40
CA PHE A 24 -2.63 8.52 13.46
C PHE A 24 -1.88 9.85 13.66
N ALA A 25 -1.53 10.19 14.91
CA ALA A 25 -0.83 11.44 15.22
C ALA A 25 0.67 11.41 14.82
N ASP A 26 1.34 10.27 14.99
CA ASP A 26 2.76 10.11 14.65
C ASP A 26 3.08 8.64 14.30
N PRO A 27 2.73 8.21 13.08
CA PRO A 27 2.83 6.81 12.68
C PRO A 27 4.28 6.32 12.63
N LYS A 28 5.20 7.17 12.16
CA LYS A 28 6.63 6.83 12.08
C LYS A 28 7.17 6.50 13.47
N ARG A 29 6.93 7.36 14.45
CA ARG A 29 7.43 7.13 15.81
C ARG A 29 6.81 5.88 16.43
N VAL A 30 5.49 5.71 16.31
CA VAL A 30 4.79 4.56 16.89
C VAL A 30 5.29 3.24 16.29
N LEU A 31 5.39 3.14 14.96
CA LEU A 31 5.90 1.93 14.29
C LEU A 31 7.36 1.63 14.66
N CYS A 32 8.20 2.66 14.79
CA CYS A 32 9.57 2.48 15.26
C CYS A 32 9.61 2.00 16.72
N GLU A 33 8.80 2.57 17.61
CA GLU A 33 8.70 2.15 19.02
C GLU A 33 8.31 0.68 19.14
N GLU A 34 7.31 0.23 18.41
CA GLU A 34 6.81 -1.14 18.48
C GLU A 34 7.73 -2.17 17.85
N SER A 35 8.27 -1.87 16.67
CA SER A 35 9.18 -2.79 15.97
C SER A 35 10.57 -2.85 16.61
N GLY A 36 10.95 -1.86 17.42
CA GLY A 36 12.31 -1.66 17.88
C GLY A 36 13.30 -1.26 16.76
N TYR A 37 12.83 -1.18 15.51
CA TYR A 37 13.67 -0.83 14.37
C TYR A 37 13.89 0.68 14.31
N ARG A 38 15.12 1.07 13.94
CA ARG A 38 15.53 2.47 13.78
C ARG A 38 16.19 2.62 12.41
N PRO A 39 15.41 2.95 11.37
CA PRO A 39 15.95 3.17 10.04
C PRO A 39 16.98 4.30 10.06
N ARG A 40 18.06 4.14 9.28
CA ARG A 40 19.09 5.18 9.13
C ARG A 40 18.68 6.28 8.15
N GLU A 41 17.76 5.97 7.26
CA GLU A 41 17.28 6.89 6.23
C GLU A 41 16.17 7.78 6.79
N ASP A 42 16.09 8.99 6.25
CA ASP A 42 14.94 9.85 6.48
C ASP A 42 13.80 9.45 5.54
N PHE A 43 12.66 9.11 6.14
CA PHE A 43 11.41 8.79 5.46
C PHE A 43 10.24 9.36 6.25
N ALA A 44 9.13 9.58 5.56
CA ALA A 44 7.84 9.91 6.16
C ALA A 44 6.95 8.67 6.16
N VAL A 45 6.03 8.60 7.12
CA VAL A 45 4.95 7.62 7.12
C VAL A 45 3.65 8.39 7.17
N GLU A 46 2.74 8.07 6.26
CA GLU A 46 1.39 8.62 6.23
C GLU A 46 0.39 7.50 6.47
N VAL A 47 -0.62 7.77 7.29
CA VAL A 47 -1.74 6.86 7.50
C VAL A 47 -2.86 7.25 6.55
N VAL A 48 -3.19 6.35 5.63
CA VAL A 48 -4.36 6.49 4.77
C VAL A 48 -5.47 5.65 5.36
N GLU A 49 -6.53 6.32 5.81
CA GLU A 49 -7.73 5.64 6.30
C GLU A 49 -8.44 4.91 5.15
N GLU A 50 -8.76 3.65 5.38
CA GLU A 50 -9.54 2.83 4.47
C GLU A 50 -11.01 3.26 4.48
N ARG A 51 -11.59 3.50 3.29
CA ARG A 51 -13.00 3.87 3.11
C ARG A 51 -13.62 3.06 2.00
N ASP A 52 -14.81 2.52 2.25
CA ASP A 52 -15.55 1.62 1.35
C ASP A 52 -15.88 2.21 -0.04
N ASP A 53 -15.82 3.53 -0.19
CA ASP A 53 -16.03 4.26 -1.43
C ASP A 53 -14.74 4.65 -2.17
N THR A 54 -13.57 4.30 -1.62
CA THR A 54 -12.28 4.82 -2.06
C THR A 54 -11.34 3.72 -2.56
N ILE A 55 -10.77 3.92 -3.76
CA ILE A 55 -9.65 3.10 -4.28
C ILE A 55 -8.35 3.85 -4.02
N VAL A 56 -7.42 3.24 -3.26
CA VAL A 56 -6.09 3.82 -3.02
C VAL A 56 -5.09 3.25 -4.03
N ILE A 57 -4.37 4.14 -4.73
CA ILE A 57 -3.38 3.79 -5.74
C ILE A 57 -2.01 4.25 -5.27
N LEU A 58 -1.06 3.31 -5.11
CA LEU A 58 0.33 3.66 -4.85
C LEU A 58 1.06 3.87 -6.18
N LEU A 59 1.35 5.12 -6.51
CA LEU A 59 2.18 5.49 -7.65
C LEU A 59 3.62 5.66 -7.18
N PRO A 60 4.57 4.84 -7.69
CA PRO A 60 5.96 4.99 -7.30
C PRO A 60 6.56 6.30 -7.79
N ALA A 61 7.59 6.76 -7.07
CA ALA A 61 8.36 7.91 -7.51
C ALA A 61 8.97 7.66 -8.88
N ARG A 62 8.95 8.71 -9.73
CA ARG A 62 9.67 8.69 -11.00
C ARG A 62 11.16 8.42 -10.73
N PRO A 63 11.82 7.56 -11.54
CA PRO A 63 13.27 7.42 -11.49
C PRO A 63 13.97 8.77 -11.65
N ARG A 64 15.12 8.94 -10.99
CA ARG A 64 15.91 10.17 -11.10
C ARG A 64 16.55 10.28 -12.48
N ASP A 65 16.93 11.48 -12.88
CA ASP A 65 17.61 11.69 -14.17
C ASP A 65 18.91 10.87 -14.22
N GLY A 66 19.09 10.10 -15.29
CA GLY A 66 20.22 9.20 -15.48
C GLY A 66 20.03 7.78 -14.91
N GLU A 67 18.94 7.51 -14.20
CA GLU A 67 18.57 6.13 -13.83
C GLU A 67 17.93 5.39 -15.02
N ASP A 68 18.15 4.08 -15.10
CA ASP A 68 17.47 3.21 -16.08
C ASP A 68 15.98 3.12 -15.75
N PHE A 69 15.16 3.79 -16.57
CA PHE A 69 13.72 3.85 -16.37
C PHE A 69 13.06 2.46 -16.41
N GLU A 70 13.41 1.62 -17.37
CA GLU A 70 12.78 0.31 -17.56
C GLU A 70 13.18 -0.65 -16.42
N GLY A 71 14.46 -0.67 -16.05
CA GLY A 71 14.95 -1.43 -14.90
C GLY A 71 14.29 -1.00 -13.59
N ARG A 72 14.15 0.32 -13.35
CA ARG A 72 13.49 0.86 -12.16
C ARG A 72 11.99 0.58 -12.15
N LEU A 73 11.33 0.64 -13.30
CA LEU A 73 9.91 0.31 -13.44
C LEU A 73 9.68 -1.17 -13.13
N ALA A 74 10.52 -2.06 -13.65
CA ALA A 74 10.45 -3.49 -13.37
C ALA A 74 10.68 -3.81 -11.88
N GLU A 75 11.75 -3.27 -11.28
CA GLU A 75 12.07 -3.43 -9.86
C GLU A 75 10.93 -2.95 -8.96
N THR A 76 10.38 -1.78 -9.26
CA THR A 76 9.33 -1.18 -8.44
C THR A 76 8.01 -1.94 -8.58
N SER A 77 7.68 -2.37 -9.80
CA SER A 77 6.53 -3.24 -10.04
C SER A 77 6.64 -4.54 -9.25
N GLN A 78 7.84 -5.13 -9.18
CA GLN A 78 8.12 -6.33 -8.39
C GLN A 78 8.00 -6.10 -6.88
N ARG A 79 8.61 -5.06 -6.32
CA ARG A 79 8.60 -4.81 -4.86
C ARG A 79 7.25 -4.35 -4.32
N VAL A 80 6.46 -3.67 -5.14
CA VAL A 80 5.10 -3.26 -4.77
C VAL A 80 4.18 -4.49 -4.60
N HIS A 81 4.52 -5.65 -5.20
CA HIS A 81 3.78 -6.89 -4.96
C HIS A 81 3.90 -7.45 -3.54
N ASP A 82 4.93 -7.06 -2.78
CA ASP A 82 5.15 -7.58 -1.42
C ASP A 82 4.31 -6.83 -0.35
N VAL A 83 3.69 -5.70 -0.69
CA VAL A 83 3.05 -4.82 0.32
C VAL A 83 1.56 -5.10 0.53
N LEU A 84 0.87 -5.79 -0.39
CA LEU A 84 -0.57 -6.05 -0.26
C LEU A 84 -0.88 -7.44 -0.82
N PHE A 85 -1.10 -8.40 0.08
CA PHE A 85 -1.49 -9.80 -0.13
C PHE A 85 -1.88 -10.18 -1.58
N SER A 86 -1.01 -10.98 -2.20
CA SER A 86 -1.22 -11.86 -3.37
C SER A 86 -2.46 -11.61 -4.25
N SER A 87 -2.33 -10.76 -5.27
CA SER A 87 -2.45 -11.10 -6.70
C SER A 87 -2.74 -9.84 -7.51
N GLY A 88 -1.77 -9.38 -8.31
CA GLY A 88 -1.97 -8.36 -9.35
C GLY A 88 -1.10 -7.10 -9.23
N VAL A 89 -0.63 -6.65 -10.40
CA VAL A 89 0.36 -5.59 -10.71
C VAL A 89 0.03 -4.24 -10.09
N GLY A 90 0.99 -3.65 -9.35
CA GLY A 90 0.86 -2.35 -8.70
C GLY A 90 -0.18 -2.36 -7.58
N GLY A 91 0.22 -2.08 -6.35
CA GLY A 91 -0.64 -2.28 -5.18
C GLY A 91 -1.81 -1.32 -5.23
N PHE A 92 -3.00 -1.86 -5.49
CA PHE A 92 -4.26 -1.20 -5.17
C PHE A 92 -4.71 -1.73 -3.83
N PHE A 93 -5.09 -0.83 -2.93
CA PHE A 93 -5.82 -1.22 -1.74
C PHE A 93 -7.30 -0.91 -1.97
N ILE A 94 -8.13 -1.96 -1.90
CA ILE A 94 -9.56 -1.89 -2.24
C ILE A 94 -10.37 -2.51 -1.09
N PRO A 95 -10.96 -1.69 -0.21
CA PRO A 95 -11.80 -2.16 0.90
C PRO A 95 -13.03 -2.95 0.46
N ASP A 96 -13.62 -2.51 -0.64
CA ASP A 96 -14.97 -2.90 -1.04
C ASP A 96 -14.97 -3.77 -2.30
N ASP A 97 -15.69 -4.88 -2.26
CA ASP A 97 -15.76 -5.84 -3.37
C ASP A 97 -16.34 -5.23 -4.66
N ARG A 98 -17.29 -4.31 -4.54
CA ARG A 98 -17.86 -3.57 -5.68
C ARG A 98 -16.80 -2.75 -6.38
N LEU A 99 -15.90 -2.10 -5.64
CA LEU A 99 -14.84 -1.27 -6.21
C LEU A 99 -13.83 -2.10 -7.02
N LYS A 100 -13.63 -3.38 -6.67
CA LYS A 100 -12.78 -4.31 -7.45
C LYS A 100 -13.30 -4.46 -8.88
N TRP A 101 -14.62 -4.59 -9.05
CA TRP A 101 -15.25 -4.72 -10.36
C TRP A 101 -15.16 -3.43 -11.18
N ILE A 102 -15.25 -2.26 -10.52
CA ILE A 102 -15.04 -0.96 -11.15
C ILE A 102 -13.60 -0.86 -11.68
N LEU A 103 -12.60 -1.18 -10.84
CA LEU A 103 -11.20 -1.15 -11.25
C LEU A 103 -10.94 -2.12 -12.41
N ARG A 104 -11.52 -3.33 -12.36
CA ARG A 104 -11.44 -4.29 -13.46
C ARG A 104 -11.99 -3.69 -14.76
N GLY A 105 -13.15 -3.02 -14.71
CA GLY A 105 -13.75 -2.35 -15.86
C GLY A 105 -12.84 -1.28 -16.48
N ILE A 106 -12.20 -0.46 -15.65
CA ILE A 106 -11.22 0.56 -16.09
C ILE A 106 -10.06 -0.10 -16.83
N ARG A 107 -9.47 -1.16 -16.25
CA ARG A 107 -8.35 -1.90 -16.85
C ARG A 107 -8.73 -2.54 -18.18
N SER A 108 -9.91 -3.15 -18.26
CA SER A 108 -10.42 -3.73 -19.51
C SER A 108 -10.62 -2.67 -20.60
N SER A 109 -11.12 -1.48 -20.24
CA SER A 109 -11.25 -0.37 -21.19
C SER A 109 -9.91 0.09 -21.74
N TRP A 110 -8.88 0.18 -20.89
CA TRP A 110 -7.53 0.55 -21.33
C TRP A 110 -6.90 -0.49 -22.27
N ALA A 111 -7.03 -1.77 -21.96
CA ALA A 111 -6.52 -2.86 -22.81
C ALA A 111 -7.18 -2.82 -24.20
N ALA A 112 -8.51 -2.72 -24.26
CA ALA A 112 -9.23 -2.64 -25.53
C ALA A 112 -8.79 -1.42 -26.37
N ARG A 113 -8.49 -0.29 -25.73
CA ARG A 113 -7.99 0.92 -26.41
C ARG A 113 -6.54 0.79 -26.89
N ALA A 114 -5.74 -0.05 -26.26
CA ALA A 114 -4.36 -0.32 -26.65
C ALA A 114 -4.31 -1.29 -27.84
N GLU A 115 -5.18 -2.29 -27.87
CA GLU A 115 -5.30 -3.29 -28.95
C GLU A 115 -5.94 -2.73 -30.24
N GLY A 116 -6.74 -1.65 -30.12
CA GLY A 116 -7.33 -0.95 -31.26
C GLY A 116 -6.44 0.13 -31.91
N ARG A 117 -5.16 0.21 -31.53
CA ARG A 117 -4.13 1.05 -32.15
C ARG A 117 -3.16 0.20 -32.96
#